data_AF-A0A8S1UQ77-F1
#
_entry.id   AF-A0A8S1UQ77-F1
#
_cell.length_a   1.000
_cell.length_b   1.000
_cell.length_c   1.000
_cell.angle_alpha   90.00
_cell.angle_beta   90.00
_cell.angle_gamma   90.00
#
_symmetry.space_group_name_H-M   'P 1'
#
loop_
_entity.id
_entity.type
_entity.pdbx_description
1 polymer ?
#
loop_
_entity_poly.entity_id
_entity_poly.type
_entity_poly.pdbx_seq_one_letter_code
_entity_poly.pdbx_strand_id
1 'polypeptide(L)'
;MKTQTNKNYSHRQMFIIRNESAAILRRHQYCQPSLQTPVSFFVHGQSLAPPKQKNLNNPTPREIKFKTTLKQLKLKLSLLKKEQQEIKQQVIQNSLIFKSNLQQIKSTQEFNIKSIEQYFSLQTKFFQEDISKLKQQIELINFQVAGML
;
A
#
# COMPACT_ATOMS: atom_id res chain seq x y z
N MET A 1 20.66 -51.73 43.11
CA MET A 1 21.06 -50.68 42.16
C MET A 1 20.80 -51.14 40.74
N LYS A 2 19.79 -50.59 40.07
CA LYS A 2 19.60 -50.71 38.61
C LYS A 2 19.06 -49.37 38.10
N THR A 3 19.66 -48.91 37.01
CA THR A 3 19.74 -47.55 36.49
C THR A 3 18.45 -47.09 35.80
N GLN A 4 18.00 -45.87 36.14
CA GLN A 4 17.04 -45.10 35.35
C GLN A 4 17.66 -44.73 34.00
N THR A 5 17.03 -45.15 32.90
CA THR A 5 17.29 -44.57 31.58
C THR A 5 16.15 -43.62 31.23
N ASN A 6 16.38 -42.34 31.48
CA ASN A 6 15.53 -41.25 31.06
C ASN A 6 15.64 -41.09 29.53
N LYS A 7 14.59 -41.47 28.79
CA LYS A 7 14.52 -41.24 27.34
C LYS A 7 13.63 -40.04 27.07
N ASN A 8 14.25 -38.87 27.03
CA ASN A 8 13.66 -37.64 26.50
C ASN A 8 13.42 -37.82 24.98
N TYR A 9 12.22 -38.24 24.60
CA TYR A 9 11.79 -38.20 23.21
C TYR A 9 11.42 -36.76 22.85
N SER A 10 12.38 -36.02 22.31
CA SER A 10 12.11 -34.76 21.61
C SER A 10 11.33 -35.11 20.33
N HIS A 11 10.04 -34.73 20.30
CA HIS A 11 9.17 -34.93 19.15
C HIS A 11 9.57 -33.94 18.04
N ARG A 12 10.62 -34.27 17.27
CA ARG A 12 10.98 -33.53 16.06
C ARG A 12 9.93 -33.82 14.99
N GLN A 13 9.03 -32.88 14.74
CA GLN A 13 8.24 -32.84 13.51
C GLN A 13 9.20 -32.65 12.32
N MET A 14 9.41 -33.72 11.56
CA MET A 14 10.14 -33.66 10.30
C MET A 14 9.15 -33.22 9.22
N PHE A 15 9.25 -31.97 8.77
CA PHE A 15 8.53 -31.51 7.58
C PHE A 15 9.27 -32.01 6.34
N ILE A 16 8.58 -32.78 5.49
CA ILE A 16 9.10 -33.12 4.16
C ILE A 16 8.92 -31.87 3.29
N ILE A 17 10.00 -31.11 3.11
CA ILE A 17 10.06 -30.05 2.09
C ILE A 17 10.21 -30.74 0.74
N ARG A 18 9.11 -30.88 -0.01
CA ARG A 18 9.17 -31.36 -1.39
C ARG A 18 9.72 -30.24 -2.26
N ASN A 19 11.00 -30.33 -2.62
CA ASN A 19 11.58 -29.47 -3.63
C ASN A 19 11.12 -29.98 -5.02
N GLU A 20 10.02 -29.44 -5.52
CA GLU A 20 9.39 -29.86 -6.80
C GLU A 20 10.34 -29.68 -8.00
N SER A 21 11.31 -28.77 -7.89
CA SER A 21 12.34 -28.50 -8.90
C SER A 21 13.29 -29.68 -9.12
N ALA A 22 13.55 -30.51 -8.11
CA ALA A 22 14.42 -31.68 -8.22
C ALA A 22 13.72 -32.93 -8.79
N ALA A 23 12.37 -32.96 -8.78
CA ALA A 23 11.59 -34.05 -9.33
C ALA A 23 11.60 -34.05 -10.87
N ILE A 24 11.72 -32.87 -11.48
CA ILE A 24 11.80 -32.70 -12.93
C ILE A 24 13.11 -33.29 -13.46
N LEU A 25 14.24 -33.06 -12.77
CA LEU A 25 15.55 -33.55 -13.22
C LEU A 25 15.66 -35.07 -13.21
N ARG A 26 15.08 -35.75 -12.20
CA ARG A 26 15.12 -37.23 -12.11
C ARG A 26 14.24 -37.93 -13.15
N ARG A 27 13.18 -37.27 -13.64
CA ARG A 27 12.34 -37.86 -14.70
C ARG A 27 13.03 -37.94 -16.06
N HIS A 28 14.05 -37.11 -16.30
CA HIS A 28 14.76 -37.08 -17.57
C HIS A 28 15.97 -38.03 -17.65
N GLN A 29 16.42 -38.63 -16.54
CA GLN A 29 17.65 -39.45 -16.53
C GLN A 29 17.45 -40.97 -16.67
N TYR A 30 16.21 -41.48 -16.66
CA TYR A 30 15.95 -42.94 -16.74
C TYR A 30 15.20 -43.42 -17.98
N CYS A 31 14.81 -42.51 -18.89
CA CYS A 31 14.18 -42.91 -20.15
C CYS A 31 15.19 -42.77 -21.31
N GLN A 32 16.14 -43.70 -21.38
CA GLN A 32 16.72 -44.08 -22.66
C GLN A 32 15.65 -44.90 -23.41
N PRO A 33 15.21 -44.51 -24.61
CA PRO A 33 14.29 -45.33 -25.38
C PRO A 33 15.08 -46.51 -25.96
N SER A 34 15.14 -47.63 -25.25
CA SER A 34 15.43 -48.90 -25.92
C SER A 34 14.31 -49.13 -26.92
N LEU A 35 14.63 -49.41 -28.19
CA LEU A 35 13.68 -49.84 -29.21
C LEU A 35 12.92 -51.08 -28.72
N GLN A 36 11.79 -50.87 -28.05
CA GLN A 36 10.84 -51.93 -27.73
C GLN A 36 9.86 -52.01 -28.91
N THR A 37 9.79 -53.17 -29.53
CA THR A 37 8.71 -53.49 -30.46
C THR A 37 7.38 -53.38 -29.70
N PRO A 38 6.35 -52.72 -30.26
CA PRO A 38 5.07 -52.61 -29.58
C PRO A 38 4.44 -53.99 -29.49
N VAL A 39 4.34 -54.53 -28.26
CA VAL A 39 3.59 -55.77 -27.99
C VAL A 39 2.11 -55.46 -28.20
N SER A 40 1.54 -56.03 -29.25
CA SER A 40 0.12 -55.90 -29.59
C SER A 40 -0.64 -57.12 -29.07
N PHE A 41 -1.56 -56.88 -28.15
CA PHE A 41 -2.45 -57.92 -27.63
C PHE A 41 -3.65 -58.06 -28.56
N PHE A 42 -3.88 -59.26 -29.09
CA PHE A 42 -5.02 -59.57 -29.94
C PHE A 42 -5.93 -60.58 -29.26
N VAL A 43 -7.24 -60.37 -29.36
CA VAL A 43 -8.26 -61.34 -28.98
C VAL A 43 -9.16 -61.56 -30.18
N HIS A 44 -9.27 -62.81 -30.65
CA HIS A 44 -10.01 -63.19 -31.88
C HIS A 44 -9.63 -62.36 -33.12
N GLY A 45 -8.34 -62.06 -33.30
CA GLY A 45 -7.84 -61.29 -34.45
C GLY A 45 -8.09 -59.77 -34.38
N GLN A 46 -8.70 -59.27 -33.31
CA GLN A 46 -8.88 -57.83 -33.07
C GLN A 46 -7.86 -57.32 -32.05
N SER A 47 -7.17 -56.22 -32.37
CA SER A 47 -6.21 -55.58 -31.47
C SER A 47 -6.95 -54.95 -30.30
N LEU A 48 -6.50 -55.25 -29.07
CA LEU A 48 -6.98 -54.62 -27.83
C LEU A 48 -6.34 -53.25 -27.58
N ALA A 49 -5.50 -52.76 -28.49
CA ALA A 49 -4.96 -51.42 -28.38
C ALA A 49 -6.11 -50.39 -28.39
N PRO A 50 -6.14 -49.42 -27.46
CA PRO A 50 -7.15 -48.38 -27.46
C PRO A 50 -7.20 -47.72 -28.85
N PRO A 51 -8.39 -47.55 -29.45
CA PRO A 51 -8.49 -46.88 -30.75
C PRO A 51 -7.87 -45.49 -30.61
N LYS A 52 -6.97 -45.14 -31.53
CA LYS A 52 -6.36 -43.80 -31.59
C LYS A 52 -7.49 -42.77 -31.58
N GLN A 53 -7.69 -42.10 -30.44
CA GLN A 53 -8.61 -40.98 -30.36
C GLN A 53 -8.17 -39.98 -31.42
N LYS A 54 -9.02 -39.77 -32.43
CA LYS A 54 -8.86 -38.62 -33.32
C LYS A 54 -8.96 -37.40 -32.43
N ASN A 55 -7.84 -36.72 -32.19
CA ASN A 55 -7.82 -35.41 -31.58
C ASN A 55 -8.71 -34.49 -32.42
N LEU A 56 -9.96 -34.31 -31.99
CA LEU A 56 -10.87 -33.35 -32.57
C LEU A 56 -10.37 -31.97 -32.09
N ASN A 57 -9.34 -31.44 -32.76
CA ASN A 57 -8.64 -30.21 -32.39
C ASN A 57 -9.47 -28.92 -32.61
N ASN A 58 -10.78 -29.06 -32.88
CA ASN A 58 -11.63 -27.93 -33.20
C ASN A 58 -12.46 -27.57 -31.95
N PRO A 59 -12.19 -26.40 -31.33
CA PRO A 59 -12.92 -26.00 -30.14
C PRO A 59 -14.41 -25.86 -30.45
N THR A 60 -15.24 -26.28 -29.52
CA THR A 60 -16.70 -26.14 -29.68
C THR A 60 -17.09 -24.65 -29.73
N PRO A 61 -18.20 -24.26 -30.39
CA PRO A 61 -18.67 -22.88 -30.39
C PRO A 61 -18.84 -22.30 -28.97
N ARG A 62 -19.18 -23.14 -27.99
CA ARG A 62 -19.25 -22.77 -26.57
C ARG A 62 -17.88 -22.44 -25.98
N GLU A 63 -16.85 -23.23 -26.28
CA GLU A 63 -15.47 -22.95 -25.86
C GLU A 63 -14.91 -21.69 -26.52
N ILE A 64 -15.24 -21.44 -27.79
CA ILE A 64 -14.84 -20.21 -28.49
C ILE A 64 -15.45 -19.00 -27.79
N LYS A 65 -16.76 -19.02 -27.51
CA LYS A 65 -17.45 -17.96 -26.75
C LYS A 65 -16.85 -17.77 -25.36
N PHE A 66 -16.57 -18.85 -24.63
CA PHE A 66 -15.96 -18.75 -23.31
C PHE A 66 -14.56 -18.13 -23.36
N LYS A 67 -13.73 -18.54 -24.34
CA LYS A 67 -12.39 -17.97 -24.54
C LYS A 67 -12.44 -16.49 -24.92
N THR A 68 -13.39 -16.07 -25.76
CA THR A 68 -13.54 -14.65 -26.13
C THR A 68 -14.00 -13.81 -24.95
N THR A 69 -15.00 -14.27 -24.18
CA THR A 69 -15.43 -13.60 -22.94
C THR A 69 -14.29 -13.49 -21.93
N LEU A 70 -13.50 -14.56 -21.73
CA LEU A 70 -12.36 -14.53 -20.81
C LEU A 70 -11.30 -13.51 -21.25
N LYS A 71 -10.99 -13.42 -22.56
CA LYS A 71 -10.06 -12.41 -23.09
C LYS A 71 -10.57 -10.99 -22.83
N GLN A 72 -11.86 -10.74 -23.06
CA GLN A 72 -12.48 -9.42 -22.80
C GLN A 72 -12.41 -9.06 -21.31
N LEU A 73 -12.70 -10.02 -20.41
CA LEU A 73 -12.62 -9.80 -18.97
C LEU A 73 -11.19 -9.48 -18.51
N LYS A 74 -10.19 -10.19 -19.04
CA LYS A 74 -8.78 -9.88 -18.75
C LYS A 74 -8.40 -8.46 -19.17
N LEU A 75 -8.88 -8.03 -20.33
CA LEU A 75 -8.61 -6.69 -20.87
C LEU A 75 -9.27 -5.61 -20.00
N LYS A 76 -10.56 -5.78 -19.66
CA LYS A 76 -11.26 -4.88 -18.73
C LYS A 76 -10.57 -4.80 -17.37
N LEU A 77 -10.16 -5.93 -16.81
CA LEU A 77 -9.46 -5.97 -15.53
C LEU A 77 -8.11 -5.23 -15.59
N SER A 78 -7.38 -5.35 -16.71
CA SER A 78 -6.12 -4.61 -16.91
C SER A 78 -6.34 -3.10 -16.97
N LEU A 79 -7.40 -2.66 -17.64
CA LEU A 79 -7.76 -1.24 -17.72
C LEU A 79 -8.13 -0.68 -16.34
N LEU A 80 -9.00 -1.38 -15.60
CA LEU A 80 -9.39 -0.97 -14.25
C LEU A 80 -8.20 -0.87 -13.28
N LYS A 81 -7.22 -1.78 -13.39
CA LYS A 81 -5.99 -1.71 -12.57
C LYS A 81 -5.17 -0.44 -12.88
N LYS A 82 -5.11 -0.05 -14.16
CA LYS A 82 -4.41 1.16 -14.58
C LYS A 82 -5.14 2.41 -14.06
N GLU A 83 -6.45 2.49 -14.24
CA GLU A 83 -7.27 3.60 -13.72
C GLU A 83 -7.14 3.72 -12.20
N GLN A 84 -7.19 2.60 -11.47
CA GLN A 84 -7.00 2.60 -10.02
C GLN A 84 -5.62 3.13 -9.61
N GLN A 85 -4.57 2.78 -10.36
CA GLN A 85 -3.22 3.27 -10.09
C GLN A 85 -3.10 4.78 -10.35
N GLU A 86 -3.71 5.28 -11.43
CA GLU A 86 -3.73 6.71 -11.76
C GLU A 86 -4.48 7.51 -10.69
N ILE A 87 -5.68 7.06 -10.29
CA ILE A 87 -6.46 7.69 -9.21
C ILE A 87 -5.65 7.70 -7.91
N LYS A 88 -4.99 6.59 -7.56
CA LYS A 88 -4.15 6.51 -6.35
C LYS A 88 -3.00 7.52 -6.40
N GLN A 89 -2.35 7.69 -7.54
CA GLN A 89 -1.28 8.67 -7.72
C GLN A 89 -1.82 10.11 -7.58
N GLN A 90 -2.96 10.42 -8.20
CA GLN A 90 -3.60 11.73 -8.09
C GLN A 90 -3.98 12.05 -6.64
N VAL A 91 -4.57 11.09 -5.91
CA VAL A 91 -4.94 11.29 -4.49
C VAL A 91 -3.70 11.58 -3.64
N ILE A 92 -2.59 10.88 -3.86
CA ILE A 92 -1.34 11.13 -3.14
C ILE A 92 -0.82 12.54 -3.44
N GLN A 93 -0.75 12.93 -4.72
CA GLN A 93 -0.29 14.27 -5.12
C GLN A 93 -1.18 15.37 -4.53
N ASN A 94 -2.50 15.23 -4.63
CA ASN A 94 -3.45 16.18 -4.07
C ASN A 94 -3.32 16.30 -2.55
N SER A 95 -3.09 15.17 -1.86
CA SER A 95 -2.85 15.19 -0.42
C SER A 95 -1.56 15.95 -0.05
N LEU A 96 -0.50 15.81 -0.84
CA LEU A 96 0.77 16.51 -0.61
C LEU A 96 0.62 18.01 -0.84
N ILE A 97 -0.02 18.41 -1.95
CA ILE A 97 -0.32 19.81 -2.26
C ILE A 97 -1.17 20.43 -1.15
N PHE A 98 -2.22 19.73 -0.71
CA PHE A 98 -3.07 20.19 0.38
C PHE A 98 -2.28 20.41 1.69
N LYS A 99 -1.42 19.48 2.07
CA LYS A 99 -0.57 19.61 3.27
C LYS A 99 0.37 20.82 3.17
N SER A 100 1.01 21.01 2.02
CA SER A 100 1.89 22.16 1.77
C SER A 100 1.14 23.48 1.90
N ASN A 101 -0.02 23.60 1.23
CA ASN A 101 -0.84 24.81 1.28
C ASN A 101 -1.31 25.11 2.71
N LEU A 102 -1.74 24.07 3.44
CA LEU A 102 -2.16 24.22 4.83
C LEU A 102 -1.02 24.72 5.73
N GLN A 103 0.20 24.21 5.54
CA GLN A 103 1.37 24.67 6.28
C GLN A 103 1.69 26.14 5.98
N GLN A 104 1.63 26.54 4.72
CA GLN A 104 1.84 27.94 4.31
C GLN A 104 0.79 28.87 4.92
N ILE A 105 -0.49 28.49 4.88
CA ILE A 105 -1.58 29.26 5.49
C ILE A 105 -1.33 29.43 6.99
N LYS A 106 -0.96 28.36 7.70
CA LYS A 106 -0.64 28.41 9.14
C LYS A 106 0.50 29.38 9.43
N SER A 107 1.61 29.29 8.69
CA SER A 107 2.74 30.21 8.91
C SER A 107 2.37 31.67 8.66
N THR A 108 1.55 31.94 7.63
CA THR A 108 1.09 33.30 7.33
C THR A 108 0.15 33.82 8.42
N GLN A 109 -0.76 32.98 8.91
CA GLN A 109 -1.65 33.35 10.00
C GLN A 109 -0.89 33.62 11.30
N GLU A 110 0.08 32.77 11.67
CA GLU A 110 0.93 33.00 12.85
C GLU A 110 1.72 34.30 12.75
N PHE A 111 2.28 34.59 11.57
CA PHE A 111 2.98 35.85 11.32
C PHE A 111 2.05 37.06 11.48
N ASN A 112 0.87 37.01 10.88
CA ASN A 112 -0.12 38.09 10.95
C ASN A 112 -0.60 38.34 12.39
N ILE A 113 -0.90 37.26 13.14
CA ILE A 113 -1.31 37.37 14.55
C ILE A 113 -0.22 38.04 15.37
N LYS A 114 1.04 37.60 15.25
CA LYS A 114 2.17 38.22 15.95
C LYS A 114 2.34 39.70 15.59
N SER A 115 2.15 40.04 14.32
CA SER A 115 2.26 41.43 13.85
C SER A 115 1.16 42.31 14.45
N ILE A 116 -0.06 41.79 14.54
CA ILE A 116 -1.20 42.47 15.18
C ILE A 116 -0.95 42.65 16.69
N GLU A 117 -0.49 41.60 17.37
CA GLU A 117 -0.13 41.67 18.80
C GLU A 117 0.95 42.72 19.07
N GLN A 118 1.99 42.77 18.24
CA GLN A 118 3.04 43.78 18.33
C GLN A 118 2.49 45.20 18.13
N TYR A 119 1.63 45.39 17.13
CA TYR A 119 0.99 46.69 16.89
C TYR A 119 0.19 47.16 18.11
N PHE A 120 -0.69 46.30 18.65
CA PHE A 120 -1.48 46.66 19.83
C PHE A 120 -0.63 46.86 21.08
N SER A 121 0.44 46.07 21.26
CA SER A 121 1.40 46.30 22.33
C SER A 121 2.06 47.67 22.23
N LEU A 122 2.42 48.12 21.02
CA LEU A 122 3.05 49.42 20.81
C LEU A 122 2.06 50.54 21.09
N GLN A 123 0.82 50.44 20.56
CA GLN A 123 -0.25 51.40 20.81
C GLN A 123 -0.55 51.54 22.30
N THR A 124 -0.63 50.42 23.03
CA THR A 124 -0.90 50.43 24.47
C THR A 124 0.18 51.18 25.24
N LYS A 125 1.46 51.05 24.86
CA LYS A 125 2.55 51.80 25.48
C LYS A 125 2.42 53.30 25.22
N PHE A 126 2.14 53.70 23.98
CA PHE A 126 1.93 55.11 23.64
C PHE A 126 0.76 55.72 24.45
N PHE A 127 -0.38 55.04 24.52
CA PHE A 127 -1.50 55.52 25.31
C PHE A 127 -1.19 55.59 26.80
N GLN A 128 -0.43 54.63 27.35
CA GLN A 128 0.00 54.69 28.75
C GLN A 128 0.90 55.90 29.03
N GLU A 129 1.84 56.22 28.12
CA GLU A 129 2.69 57.40 28.23
C GLU A 129 1.88 58.69 28.17
N ASP A 130 0.94 58.81 27.22
CA ASP A 130 0.11 60.01 27.08
C ASP A 130 -0.83 60.19 28.28
N ILE A 131 -1.44 59.12 28.79
CA ILE A 131 -2.22 59.15 30.03
C ILE A 131 -1.35 59.59 31.21
N SER A 132 -0.12 59.10 31.31
CA SER A 132 0.82 59.49 32.37
C SER A 132 1.14 60.99 32.32
N LYS A 133 1.45 61.52 31.12
CA LYS A 133 1.70 62.96 30.92
C LYS A 133 0.48 63.80 31.30
N LEU A 134 -0.72 63.39 30.88
CA LEU A 134 -1.97 64.09 31.22
C LEU A 134 -2.21 64.11 32.73
N LYS A 135 -1.96 62.99 33.43
CA LYS A 135 -2.05 62.93 34.90
C LYS A 135 -1.09 63.92 35.57
N GLN A 136 0.17 63.97 35.12
CA GLN A 136 1.16 64.92 35.64
C GLN A 136 0.73 66.38 35.42
N GLN A 137 0.18 66.70 34.25
CA GLN A 137 -0.34 68.03 33.96
C GLN A 137 -1.52 68.40 34.87
N ILE A 138 -2.44 67.47 35.12
CA ILE A 138 -3.57 67.68 36.04
C ILE A 138 -3.06 67.93 37.48
N GLU A 139 -2.08 67.17 37.95
CA GLU A 139 -1.48 67.38 39.27
C GLU A 139 -0.82 68.76 39.39
N LEU A 140 -0.10 69.21 38.37
CA LEU A 140 0.52 70.55 38.32
C LEU A 140 -0.55 71.66 38.37
N ILE A 141 -1.62 71.52 37.60
CA ILE A 141 -2.74 72.49 37.60
C ILE A 141 -3.38 72.54 38.98
N ASN A 142 -3.68 71.38 39.59
CA ASN A 142 -4.27 71.32 40.93
C ASN A 142 -3.38 72.00 41.98
N PHE A 143 -2.06 71.81 41.89
CA PHE A 143 -1.10 72.48 42.77
C PHE A 143 -1.12 74.01 42.58
N GLN A 144 -1.12 74.48 41.34
CA GLN A 144 -1.18 75.92 41.03
C GLN A 144 -2.47 76.57 41.54
N VAL A 145 -3.62 75.92 41.34
CA VAL A 145 -4.92 76.40 41.82
C VAL A 145 -4.97 76.45 43.34
N ALA A 146 -4.45 75.42 44.02
CA ALA A 146 -4.40 75.39 45.48
C ALA A 146 -3.52 76.49 46.09
N GLY A 147 -2.48 76.95 45.38
CA GLY A 147 -1.64 78.07 45.82
C GLY A 147 -2.21 79.47 45.53
N MET A 148 -3.32 79.57 44.79
CA MET A 148 -4.00 80.84 44.48
C MET A 148 -5.22 81.12 45.39
N LEU A 149 -5.63 80.15 46.22
CA LEU A 149 -6.67 80.28 47.25
C LEU A 149 -6.04 80.55 48.62
#